data_AF-A0A3C0TET8-F1
#
_entry.id   AF-A0A3C0TET8-F1
#
_cell.length_a   1.000
_cell.length_b   1.000
_cell.length_c   1.000
_cell.angle_alpha   90.00
_cell.angle_beta   90.00
_cell.angle_gamma   90.00
#
_symmetry.space_group_name_H-M   'P 1'
#
loop_
_entity.id
_entity.type
_entity.pdbx_description
1 polymer ?
#
loop_
_entity_poly.entity_id
_entity_poly.type
_entity_poly.pdbx_seq_one_letter_code
_entity_poly.pdbx_strand_id
1 'polypeptide(L)'
;MDDLISYGGKMKKLFRLIYTLTYFVSLLPLKVYDLCHGTEFSGMEHNKDTDGRYSYSPSSLFSFPQIKRYIRRYLSNGHGHGILDIGCGKGFVLHFFSSFAFDTVSGIEYNDDLCRTARRNLSCGTKNITVYHG
;
A
#
# COMPACT_ATOMS: atom_id res chain seq x y z
N MET A 1 18.80 14.38 35.55
CA MET A 1 18.09 13.18 35.05
C MET A 1 16.84 13.58 34.25
N ASP A 2 16.19 14.69 34.61
CA ASP A 2 15.04 15.27 33.88
C ASP A 2 15.36 15.81 32.47
N ASP A 3 16.58 16.30 32.23
CA ASP A 3 16.98 16.82 30.92
C ASP A 3 17.06 15.74 29.83
N LEU A 4 17.46 14.51 30.18
CA LEU A 4 17.51 13.37 29.25
C LEU A 4 16.11 12.91 28.82
N ILE A 5 15.13 13.01 29.72
CA ILE A 5 13.72 12.67 29.44
C ILE A 5 13.07 13.74 28.55
N SER A 6 13.34 15.02 28.81
CA SER A 6 12.90 16.15 27.99
C SER A 6 13.48 16.12 26.58
N TYR A 7 14.77 15.78 26.44
CA TYR A 7 15.44 15.66 25.15
C TYR A 7 14.89 14.51 24.30
N GLY A 8 14.63 13.36 24.93
CA GLY A 8 13.96 12.22 24.29
C GLY A 8 12.55 12.54 23.78
N GLY A 9 11.81 13.38 24.51
CA GLY A 9 10.48 13.86 24.09
C GLY A 9 10.51 14.78 22.87
N LYS A 10 11.46 15.73 22.83
CA LYS A 10 11.66 16.64 21.68
C LYS A 10 12.10 15.89 20.42
N MET A 11 13.03 14.94 20.57
CA MET A 11 13.48 14.07 19.48
C MET A 11 12.34 13.25 18.89
N LYS A 12 11.50 12.60 19.72
CA LYS A 12 10.32 11.84 19.26
C LYS A 12 9.32 12.70 18.48
N LYS A 13 9.08 13.94 18.92
CA LYS A 13 8.23 14.90 18.18
C LYS A 13 8.82 15.27 16.83
N LEU A 14 10.12 15.52 16.77
CA LEU A 14 10.82 15.85 15.52
C LEU A 14 10.77 14.67 14.53
N PHE A 15 11.03 13.44 14.99
CA PHE A 15 10.91 12.25 14.16
C PHE A 15 9.47 12.02 13.65
N ARG A 16 8.44 12.21 14.50
CA ARG A 16 7.04 12.19 14.04
C ARG A 16 6.78 13.26 12.99
N LEU A 17 7.26 14.48 13.19
CA LEU A 17 7.06 15.57 12.23
C LEU A 17 7.70 15.24 10.87
N ILE A 18 8.95 14.77 10.87
CA ILE A 18 9.67 14.37 9.66
C ILE A 18 8.98 13.18 8.98
N TYR A 19 8.56 12.18 9.74
CA TYR A 19 7.82 11.03 9.22
C TYR A 19 6.50 11.46 8.59
N THR A 20 5.73 12.32 9.26
CA THR A 20 4.48 12.87 8.72
C THR A 20 4.74 13.66 7.44
N LEU A 21 5.75 14.55 7.43
CA LEU A 21 6.08 15.33 6.23
C LEU A 21 6.47 14.43 5.05
N THR A 22 7.34 13.46 5.29
CA THR A 22 7.83 12.55 4.24
C THR A 22 6.75 11.59 3.75
N TYR A 23 5.87 11.12 4.64
CA TYR A 23 4.70 10.30 4.29
C TYR A 23 3.69 11.08 3.45
N PHE A 24 3.33 12.32 3.82
CA PHE A 24 2.43 13.12 2.99
C PHE A 24 3.01 13.43 1.61
N VAL A 25 4.32 13.70 1.53
CA VAL A 25 4.99 13.88 0.24
C VAL A 25 5.00 12.58 -0.57
N SER A 26 5.10 11.40 0.08
CA SER A 26 5.02 10.11 -0.62
C SER A 26 3.63 9.80 -1.19
N LEU A 27 2.58 10.42 -0.66
CA LEU A 27 1.22 10.28 -1.16
C LEU A 27 0.88 11.21 -2.31
N LEU A 28 1.63 12.32 -2.51
CA LEU A 28 1.37 13.25 -3.62
C LEU A 28 1.41 12.57 -4.99
N PRO A 29 2.44 11.77 -5.35
CA PRO A 29 2.45 11.09 -6.65
C PRO A 29 1.33 10.06 -6.77
N LEU A 30 0.96 9.39 -5.66
CA LEU A 30 -0.16 8.45 -5.66
C LEU A 30 -1.50 9.15 -5.85
N LYS A 31 -1.66 10.36 -5.29
CA LYS A 31 -2.85 11.18 -5.49
C LYS A 31 -2.96 11.70 -6.92
N VAL A 32 -1.84 12.09 -7.53
CA VAL A 32 -1.79 12.45 -8.96
C VAL A 32 -2.16 11.23 -9.81
N TYR A 33 -1.62 10.05 -9.48
CA TYR A 33 -1.96 8.81 -10.17
C TYR A 33 -3.46 8.53 -10.12
N ASP A 34 -4.07 8.65 -8.93
CA ASP A 34 -5.51 8.51 -8.71
C ASP A 34 -6.34 9.44 -9.61
N LEU A 35 -5.95 10.71 -9.72
CA LEU A 35 -6.63 11.67 -10.59
C LEU A 35 -6.49 11.32 -12.07
N CYS A 36 -5.29 10.89 -12.50
CA CYS A 36 -5.02 10.57 -13.90
C CYS A 36 -5.69 9.28 -14.37
N HIS A 37 -5.88 8.29 -13.48
CA HIS A 37 -6.35 6.95 -13.83
C HIS A 37 -7.74 6.62 -13.26
N GLY A 38 -8.36 7.56 -12.54
CA GLY A 38 -9.67 7.35 -11.90
C GLY A 38 -9.63 6.30 -10.79
N THR A 39 -8.50 6.17 -10.09
CA THR A 39 -8.32 5.23 -8.97
C THR A 39 -8.41 5.93 -7.62
N GLU A 40 -8.47 5.16 -6.54
CA GLU A 40 -8.55 5.67 -5.17
C GLU A 40 -7.51 5.03 -4.23
N PHE A 41 -6.30 4.75 -4.71
CA PHE A 41 -5.24 4.12 -3.93
C PHE A 41 -4.76 4.96 -2.74
N SER A 42 -4.73 6.28 -2.90
CA SER A 42 -4.20 7.24 -1.90
C SER A 42 -5.19 7.60 -0.79
N GLY A 43 -6.48 7.27 -0.95
CA GLY A 43 -7.51 7.66 0.00
C GLY A 43 -7.44 6.85 1.30
N MET A 44 -7.28 7.53 2.44
CA MET A 44 -7.44 6.91 3.75
C MET A 44 -8.90 6.55 3.99
N GLU A 45 -9.13 5.38 4.59
CA GLU A 45 -10.45 5.00 5.05
C GLU A 45 -10.41 4.69 6.53
N HIS A 46 -11.25 5.44 7.25
CA HIS A 46 -11.57 5.19 8.63
C HIS A 46 -12.85 4.38 8.66
N ASN A 47 -12.73 3.06 8.51
CA ASN A 47 -13.88 2.21 8.74
C ASN A 47 -14.03 2.03 10.25
N LYS A 48 -15.08 2.64 10.81
CA LYS A 48 -15.49 2.39 12.20
C LYS A 48 -16.27 1.09 12.22
N ASP A 49 -15.59 -0.03 12.00
CA ASP A 49 -16.14 -1.30 12.49
C ASP A 49 -16.36 -1.18 14.00
N THR A 50 -17.31 -1.94 14.54
CA THR A 50 -17.84 -1.85 15.92
C THR A 50 -16.77 -1.79 17.03
N ASP A 51 -15.54 -2.21 16.72
CA ASP A 51 -14.42 -2.27 17.66
C ASP A 51 -13.38 -1.15 17.48
N GLY A 52 -13.51 -0.30 16.46
CA GLY A 52 -12.64 0.85 16.20
C GLY A 52 -11.19 0.53 15.80
N ARG A 53 -10.90 -0.72 15.39
CA ARG A 53 -9.52 -1.23 15.23
C ARG A 53 -8.93 -1.14 13.82
N TYR A 54 -9.74 -0.86 12.79
CA TYR A 54 -9.27 -0.91 11.41
C TYR A 54 -9.22 0.49 10.81
N SER A 55 -8.01 0.93 10.47
CA SER A 55 -7.80 2.16 9.69
C SER A 55 -6.89 1.81 8.52
N TYR A 56 -7.40 1.96 7.30
CA TYR A 56 -6.59 1.76 6.11
C TYR A 56 -5.63 2.93 5.95
N SER A 57 -4.35 2.61 5.85
CA SER A 57 -3.29 3.56 5.52
C SER A 57 -2.65 3.17 4.19
N PRO A 58 -2.62 4.08 3.21
CA PRO A 58 -2.03 3.79 1.90
C PRO A 58 -0.55 3.41 2.00
N SER A 59 -0.12 2.44 1.20
CA SER A 59 1.29 2.04 1.16
C SER A 59 2.14 3.18 0.58
N SER A 60 3.25 3.49 1.25
CA SER A 60 4.20 4.49 0.76
C SER A 60 4.91 4.00 -0.50
N LEU A 61 4.97 4.86 -1.52
CA LEU A 61 5.72 4.63 -2.76
C LEU A 61 7.21 4.35 -2.55
N PHE A 62 7.77 4.75 -1.40
CA PHE A 62 9.18 4.61 -1.12
C PHE A 62 9.61 3.19 -0.70
N SER A 63 8.68 2.28 -0.44
CA SER A 63 9.01 0.89 -0.05
C SER A 63 9.36 -0.03 -1.24
N PHE A 64 9.09 0.40 -2.47
CA PHE A 64 9.14 -0.46 -3.65
C PHE A 64 10.49 -0.59 -4.39
N PRO A 65 11.46 0.35 -4.33
CA PRO A 65 12.69 0.25 -5.13
C PRO A 65 13.51 -1.03 -4.86
N GLN A 66 13.64 -1.43 -3.60
CA GLN A 66 14.40 -2.61 -3.19
C GLN A 66 13.70 -3.89 -3.64
N ILE A 67 12.38 -3.97 -3.45
CA ILE A 67 11.53 -5.09 -3.87
C ILE A 67 11.59 -5.26 -5.40
N LYS A 68 11.47 -4.17 -6.17
CA LYS A 68 11.56 -4.23 -7.63
C LYS A 68 12.89 -4.81 -8.11
N ARG A 69 14.00 -4.41 -7.48
CA ARG A 69 15.34 -4.93 -7.79
C ARG A 69 15.46 -6.41 -7.42
N TYR A 70 14.91 -6.81 -6.28
CA TYR A 70 14.91 -8.19 -5.82
C TYR A 70 14.15 -9.11 -6.80
N ILE A 71 12.91 -8.76 -7.15
CA ILE A 71 12.07 -9.54 -8.07
C ILE A 71 12.78 -9.73 -9.43
N ARG A 72 13.33 -8.65 -9.99
CA ARG A 72 14.04 -8.72 -11.28
C ARG A 72 15.28 -9.60 -11.24
N ARG A 73 16.02 -9.57 -10.14
CA ARG A 73 17.32 -10.27 -10.05
C ARG A 73 17.20 -11.73 -9.61
N TYR A 74 16.25 -12.02 -8.72
CA TYR A 74 16.21 -13.31 -8.03
C TYR A 74 14.95 -14.13 -8.32
N LEU A 75 13.89 -13.51 -8.84
CA LEU A 75 12.63 -14.19 -9.14
C LEU A 75 12.33 -14.20 -10.64
N SER A 76 13.34 -14.10 -11.50
CA SER A 76 13.15 -14.10 -12.96
C SER A 76 12.07 -13.10 -13.42
N ASN A 77 12.03 -11.92 -12.79
CA ASN A 77 11.00 -10.90 -13.04
C ASN A 77 9.54 -11.37 -12.79
N GLY A 78 9.33 -12.43 -12.01
CA GLY A 78 8.04 -13.01 -11.65
C GLY A 78 7.68 -14.31 -12.39
N HIS A 79 8.39 -14.66 -13.46
CA HIS A 79 8.04 -15.83 -14.28
C HIS A 79 8.00 -17.14 -13.48
N GLY A 80 6.92 -17.92 -13.63
CA GLY A 80 6.78 -19.21 -12.94
C GLY A 80 6.37 -19.09 -11.47
N HIS A 81 6.00 -17.88 -11.02
CA HIS A 81 5.64 -17.59 -9.64
C HIS A 81 4.26 -16.94 -9.53
N GLY A 82 3.55 -17.25 -8.45
CA GLY A 82 2.39 -16.51 -7.99
C GLY A 82 2.73 -15.63 -6.79
N ILE A 83 1.95 -14.57 -6.58
CA ILE A 83 2.06 -13.72 -5.40
C ILE A 83 0.70 -13.54 -4.72
N LEU A 84 0.74 -13.56 -3.38
CA LEU A 84 -0.40 -13.34 -2.51
C LEU A 84 -0.09 -12.21 -1.54
N ASP A 85 -0.95 -11.18 -1.51
CA ASP A 85 -0.89 -10.06 -0.57
C ASP A 85 -2.02 -10.17 0.46
N ILE A 86 -1.69 -10.30 1.74
CA ILE A 86 -2.67 -10.44 2.83
C ILE A 86 -2.88 -9.07 3.47
N GLY A 87 -4.13 -8.60 3.52
CA GLY A 87 -4.46 -7.21 3.86
C GLY A 87 -4.16 -6.28 2.68
N CYS A 88 -4.58 -6.66 1.48
CA CYS A 88 -4.23 -5.93 0.26
C CYS A 88 -4.89 -4.54 0.14
N GLY A 89 -5.84 -4.23 1.04
CA GLY A 89 -6.53 -2.95 1.10
C GLY A 89 -7.13 -2.57 -0.25
N LYS A 90 -6.84 -1.35 -0.71
CA LYS A 90 -7.34 -0.83 -2.00
C LYS A 90 -6.59 -1.34 -3.23
N GLY A 91 -5.68 -2.30 -3.07
CA GLY A 91 -5.02 -3.01 -4.16
C GLY A 91 -3.79 -2.31 -4.76
N PHE A 92 -3.23 -1.28 -4.12
CA PHE A 92 -2.09 -0.55 -4.70
C PHE A 92 -0.85 -1.44 -4.85
N VAL A 93 -0.59 -2.30 -3.86
CA VAL A 93 0.51 -3.26 -3.90
C VAL A 93 0.28 -4.34 -4.95
N LEU A 94 -0.96 -4.83 -5.11
CA LEU A 94 -1.33 -5.73 -6.19
C LEU A 94 -1.09 -5.09 -7.56
N HIS A 95 -1.48 -3.82 -7.72
CA HIS A 95 -1.19 -3.06 -8.93
C HIS A 95 0.33 -2.97 -9.19
N PHE A 96 1.13 -2.70 -8.15
CA PHE A 96 2.59 -2.73 -8.28
C PHE A 96 3.11 -4.10 -8.76
N PHE A 97 2.66 -5.21 -8.15
CA PHE A 97 3.10 -6.55 -8.54
C PHE A 97 2.62 -6.97 -9.94
N SER A 98 1.49 -6.43 -10.39
CA SER A 98 0.98 -6.67 -11.75
C SER A 98 1.84 -6.08 -12.87
N SER A 99 2.79 -5.20 -12.53
CA SER A 99 3.80 -4.69 -13.48
C SER A 99 4.94 -5.67 -13.77
N PHE A 100 4.97 -6.82 -13.09
CA PHE A 100 5.92 -7.91 -13.27
C PHE A 100 5.25 -9.12 -13.94
N ALA A 101 6.03 -10.12 -14.33
CA ALA A 101 5.57 -11.28 -15.06
C ALA A 101 5.13 -12.44 -14.14
N PHE A 102 4.51 -12.14 -12.99
CA PHE A 102 3.91 -13.17 -12.16
C PHE A 102 2.76 -13.86 -12.90
N ASP A 103 2.68 -15.19 -12.79
CA ASP A 103 1.63 -15.98 -13.45
C ASP A 103 0.25 -15.64 -12.85
N THR A 104 0.23 -15.37 -11.55
CA THR A 104 -0.96 -14.97 -10.78
C THR A 104 -0.63 -13.91 -9.75
N VAL A 105 -1.45 -12.86 -9.67
CA VAL A 105 -1.40 -11.85 -8.60
C VAL A 105 -2.71 -11.92 -7.83
N SER A 106 -2.66 -12.18 -6.52
CA SER A 106 -3.85 -12.32 -5.69
C SER A 106 -3.73 -11.50 -4.41
N GLY A 107 -4.86 -11.03 -3.90
CA GLY A 107 -4.94 -10.39 -2.60
C GLY A 107 -6.12 -10.88 -1.77
N ILE A 108 -5.95 -10.90 -0.46
CA ILE A 108 -7.01 -11.14 0.52
C ILE A 108 -7.21 -9.85 1.32
N GLU A 109 -8.46 -9.41 1.43
CA GLU A 109 -8.84 -8.28 2.26
C GLU A 109 -10.12 -8.61 3.04
N TYR A 110 -10.15 -8.24 4.31
CA TYR A 110 -11.25 -8.55 5.22
C TYR A 110 -12.39 -7.54 5.10
N ASN A 111 -12.08 -6.28 4.76
CA ASN A 111 -13.09 -5.25 4.64
C ASN A 111 -13.71 -5.24 3.23
N ASP A 112 -15.02 -5.51 3.15
CA ASP A 112 -15.75 -5.62 1.87
C ASP A 112 -15.77 -4.31 1.06
N ASP A 113 -15.81 -3.14 1.71
CA ASP A 113 -15.71 -1.83 1.02
C ASP A 113 -14.33 -1.65 0.37
N LEU A 114 -13.27 -2.04 1.09
CA LEU A 114 -11.91 -2.03 0.54
C LEU A 114 -11.76 -3.05 -0.60
N CYS A 115 -12.35 -4.25 -0.49
CA CYS A 115 -12.39 -5.22 -1.58
C CYS A 115 -13.06 -4.64 -2.84
N ARG A 116 -14.24 -4.00 -2.69
CA ARG A 116 -14.94 -3.33 -3.80
C ARG A 116 -14.06 -2.27 -4.44
N THR A 117 -13.43 -1.42 -3.61
CA THR A 117 -12.55 -0.35 -4.07
C THR A 117 -11.33 -0.90 -4.78
N ALA A 118 -10.71 -1.98 -4.26
CA ALA A 118 -9.59 -2.65 -4.91
C ALA A 118 -9.97 -3.19 -6.28
N ARG A 119 -11.08 -3.93 -6.39
CA ARG A 119 -11.55 -4.47 -7.67
C ARG A 119 -11.81 -3.36 -8.70
N ARG A 120 -12.40 -2.25 -8.28
CA ARG A 120 -12.60 -1.06 -9.14
C ARG A 120 -11.26 -0.47 -9.59
N ASN A 121 -10.33 -0.21 -8.67
CA ASN A 121 -9.02 0.35 -9.00
C ASN A 121 -8.22 -0.53 -9.99
N LEU A 122 -8.34 -1.86 -9.85
CA LEU A 122 -7.59 -2.83 -10.64
C LEU A 122 -8.25 -3.16 -11.99
N SER A 123 -9.54 -2.81 -12.17
CA SER A 123 -10.28 -3.07 -13.41
C SER A 123 -9.71 -2.35 -14.64
N CYS A 124 -8.97 -1.26 -14.42
CA CYS A 124 -8.56 -0.34 -15.48
C CYS A 124 -7.25 -0.71 -16.20
N GLY A 125 -6.50 -1.76 -15.81
CA GLY A 125 -5.12 -1.82 -16.31
C GLY A 125 -4.33 -3.12 -16.29
N THR A 126 -4.80 -4.25 -15.74
CA THR A 126 -3.92 -5.44 -15.67
C THR A 126 -4.66 -6.77 -15.70
N LYS A 127 -4.08 -7.73 -16.44
CA LYS A 127 -4.58 -9.10 -16.56
C LYS A 127 -4.04 -9.95 -15.40
N ASN A 128 -4.87 -10.86 -14.88
CA ASN A 128 -4.57 -11.81 -13.79
C ASN A 128 -4.39 -11.22 -12.37
N ILE A 129 -5.24 -10.28 -11.96
CA ILE A 129 -5.37 -9.91 -10.54
C ILE A 129 -6.69 -10.40 -9.97
N THR A 130 -6.65 -11.11 -8.84
CA THR A 130 -7.86 -11.56 -8.12
C THR A 130 -7.87 -11.03 -6.68
N VAL A 131 -9.00 -10.50 -6.24
CA VAL A 131 -9.19 -10.03 -4.86
C VAL A 131 -10.25 -10.90 -4.18
N TYR A 132 -9.84 -11.61 -3.15
CA TYR A 132 -10.69 -12.44 -2.29
C TYR A 132 -11.10 -11.65 -1.05
N HIS A 133 -12.35 -11.80 -0.65
CA HIS A 133 -12.84 -11.32 0.63
C HIS A 133 -12.72 -12.44 1.66
N GLY A 134 -12.04 -12.22 2.79
CA GLY A 134 -11.79 -13.26 3.79
C GLY A 134 -11.07 -12.79 5.04
#